data_AF-A0A952TCZ3-F1
#
_entry.id   AF-A0A952TCZ3-F1
#
_cell.length_a   1.000
_cell.length_b   1.000
_cell.length_c   1.000
_cell.angle_alpha   90.00
_cell.angle_beta   90.00
_cell.angle_gamma   90.00
#
_symmetry.space_group_name_H-M   'P 1'
#
loop_
_entity.id
_entity.type
_entity.pdbx_description
1 polymer ?
#
loop_
_entity_poly.entity_id
_entity_poly.type
_entity_poly.pdbx_seq_one_letter_code
_entity_poly.pdbx_strand_id
1 'polypeptide(L)'
;MNKIRLLLPILLVLLNIGSSKIFAQASGKIMGTVVEKESGEAIPFANVYIEGTSLGSSADINGNYVILNVPPGLYRVTASVVGFQKVTNNDVRVNVDFTTRLNFQLSIGAIDLEAVIVQGDRNPLIRQDLTNPTVSIGAENISELPVDQITDVIKLQAGVVTGNDGTLHVRGGRSNEIAFTLNGVSLNDPYGNQRSIGIATNAVQEVSVSTGTFSAQYGNALSGVVNYVTKEGSDKYSLSLRGYMGDYVSSRKELFTNIDDLDPLNRSRLEATFGGPIPYLKDAKFYFSSVFENFKGSIYGQELYRPDDSYLSPDNFKTGDTRKKSASDAYFFRPYDPNSNGLPTGDGSYVPMNPFMSYNIHEI
;
A
#
# COMPACT_ATOMS: atom_id res chain seq x y z
N MET A 1 -6.90 27.59 33.05
CA MET A 1 -7.17 26.42 32.20
C MET A 1 -8.07 26.66 30.98
N ASN A 2 -8.78 27.80 30.84
CA ASN A 2 -9.75 27.99 29.74
C ASN A 2 -9.16 28.57 28.43
N LYS A 3 -7.96 29.17 28.45
CA LYS A 3 -7.33 29.75 27.25
C LYS A 3 -6.69 28.69 26.32
N ILE A 4 -6.24 27.56 26.86
CA ILE A 4 -5.65 26.44 26.09
C ILE A 4 -6.70 25.68 25.26
N ARG A 5 -7.94 25.56 25.76
CA ARG A 5 -9.05 24.93 25.01
C ARG A 5 -9.50 25.75 23.80
N LEU A 6 -9.30 27.07 23.80
CA LEU A 6 -9.65 27.95 22.67
C LEU A 6 -8.54 28.03 21.61
N LEU A 7 -7.28 27.75 21.99
CA LEU A 7 -6.14 27.73 21.08
C LEU A 7 -6.08 26.44 20.24
N LEU A 8 -6.59 25.32 20.76
CA LEU A 8 -6.61 24.03 20.06
C LEU A 8 -7.37 24.06 18.71
N PRO A 9 -8.59 24.62 18.60
CA PRO A 9 -9.29 24.70 17.31
C PRO A 9 -8.62 25.70 16.36
N ILE A 10 -8.02 26.78 16.86
CA ILE A 10 -7.30 27.77 16.05
C ILE A 10 -6.02 27.16 15.47
N LEU A 11 -5.30 26.33 16.25
CA LEU A 11 -4.14 25.59 15.78
C LEU A 11 -4.53 24.54 14.72
N LEU A 12 -5.65 23.84 14.89
CA LEU A 12 -6.20 22.89 13.90
C LEU A 12 -6.58 23.57 12.57
N VAL A 13 -7.15 24.77 12.62
CA VAL A 13 -7.48 25.56 11.42
C VAL A 13 -6.21 26.12 10.76
N LEU A 14 -5.23 26.59 11.54
CA LEU A 14 -3.93 27.05 11.01
C LEU A 14 -3.10 25.91 10.39
N LEU A 15 -3.21 24.69 10.92
CA LEU A 15 -2.56 23.51 10.34
C LEU A 15 -3.16 23.12 8.98
N ASN A 16 -4.44 23.41 8.75
CA ASN A 16 -5.13 23.14 7.48
C ASN A 16 -4.84 24.17 6.36
N ILE A 17 -4.41 25.39 6.72
CA ILE A 17 -4.13 26.46 5.74
C ILE A 17 -2.70 26.34 5.16
N GLY A 18 -1.82 25.55 5.80
CA GLY A 18 -0.44 25.35 5.38
C GLY A 18 -0.19 24.27 4.31
N SER A 19 -1.24 23.56 3.86
CA SER A 19 -1.16 22.50 2.85
C SER A 19 -0.89 23.08 1.46
N SER A 20 0.34 23.55 1.26
CA SER A 20 0.86 23.87 -0.05
C SER A 20 0.72 22.64 -0.93
N LYS A 21 0.07 22.75 -2.09
CA LYS A 21 -0.05 21.64 -3.04
C LYS A 21 1.35 21.24 -3.53
N ILE A 22 1.97 20.29 -2.85
CA ILE A 22 3.16 19.61 -3.33
C ILE A 22 2.65 18.64 -4.40
N PHE A 23 2.70 19.08 -5.66
CA PHE A 23 2.52 18.19 -6.81
C PHE A 23 3.79 17.35 -6.98
N ALA A 24 4.03 16.42 -6.06
CA ALA A 24 4.82 15.24 -6.33
C ALA A 24 3.82 14.16 -6.76
N GLN A 25 3.35 14.24 -8.00
CA GLN A 25 2.52 13.19 -8.57
C GLN A 25 3.42 12.24 -9.34
N ALA A 26 3.74 11.11 -8.74
CA ALA A 26 4.26 9.96 -9.45
C ALA A 26 3.23 9.58 -10.51
N SER A 27 3.50 9.95 -11.76
CA SER A 27 2.52 9.92 -12.86
C SER A 27 3.11 9.27 -14.10
N GLY A 28 2.23 8.72 -14.92
CA GLY A 28 2.55 8.20 -16.23
C GLY A 28 2.34 9.25 -17.32
N LYS A 29 2.68 8.86 -18.55
CA LYS A 29 2.45 9.65 -19.76
C LYS A 29 1.79 8.79 -20.82
N ILE A 30 0.83 9.36 -21.55
CA ILE A 30 0.31 8.76 -22.78
C ILE A 30 0.87 9.53 -23.97
N MET A 31 1.37 8.85 -24.98
CA MET A 31 1.74 9.48 -26.24
C MET A 31 1.42 8.60 -27.43
N GLY A 32 1.33 9.19 -28.61
CA GLY A 32 1.21 8.42 -29.83
C GLY A 32 0.90 9.31 -31.01
N THR A 33 0.37 8.70 -32.06
CA THR A 33 0.00 9.39 -33.29
C THR A 33 -1.48 9.23 -33.60
N VAL A 34 -2.02 10.22 -34.28
CA VAL A 34 -3.38 10.23 -34.82
C VAL A 34 -3.27 10.29 -36.33
N VAL A 35 -3.73 9.24 -37.00
CA VAL A 35 -3.67 9.12 -38.46
C VAL A 35 -5.03 8.77 -39.04
N GLU A 36 -5.23 9.07 -40.31
CA GLU A 36 -6.38 8.61 -41.06
C GLU A 36 -6.24 7.12 -41.38
N LYS A 37 -7.35 6.37 -41.27
CA LYS A 37 -7.39 4.92 -41.45
C LYS A 37 -7.11 4.47 -42.89
N GLU A 38 -7.59 5.22 -43.89
CA GLU A 38 -7.45 4.83 -45.31
C GLU A 38 -6.14 5.32 -45.93
N SER A 39 -5.83 6.61 -45.79
CA SER A 39 -4.63 7.22 -46.39
C SER A 39 -3.36 7.00 -45.57
N GLY A 40 -3.49 6.77 -44.25
CA GLY A 40 -2.37 6.76 -43.32
C GLY A 40 -1.78 8.16 -43.05
N GLU A 41 -2.38 9.23 -43.58
CA GLU A 41 -1.92 10.60 -43.37
C GLU A 41 -2.13 11.04 -41.92
N ALA A 42 -1.24 11.90 -41.44
CA ALA A 42 -1.34 12.48 -40.11
C ALA A 42 -2.55 13.41 -40.02
N ILE A 43 -3.32 13.31 -38.93
CA ILE A 43 -4.44 14.20 -38.66
C ILE A 43 -3.97 15.28 -37.69
N PRO A 44 -3.72 16.52 -38.16
CA PRO A 44 -3.29 17.59 -37.29
C PRO A 44 -4.44 18.11 -36.41
N PHE A 45 -4.10 18.62 -35.23
CA PHE A 45 -5.04 19.24 -34.30
C PHE A 45 -6.19 18.33 -33.80
N ALA A 46 -6.03 17.01 -33.90
CA ALA A 46 -6.97 16.08 -33.29
C ALA A 46 -6.93 16.18 -31.77
N ASN A 47 -8.09 16.30 -31.13
CA ASN A 47 -8.21 16.32 -29.69
C ASN A 47 -8.17 14.89 -29.15
N VAL A 48 -7.19 14.59 -28.29
CA VAL A 48 -7.10 13.33 -27.56
C VAL A 48 -7.28 13.60 -26.08
N TYR A 49 -8.29 13.00 -25.47
CA TYR A 49 -8.64 13.25 -24.07
C TYR A 49 -9.01 11.98 -23.34
N ILE A 50 -8.82 12.00 -22.02
CA ILE A 50 -9.14 10.89 -21.13
C ILE A 50 -10.53 11.13 -20.55
N GLU A 51 -11.47 10.23 -20.83
CA GLU A 51 -12.86 10.39 -20.39
C GLU A 51 -12.97 10.40 -18.86
N GLY A 52 -13.77 11.34 -18.34
CA GLY A 52 -13.97 11.50 -16.89
C GLY A 52 -12.83 12.24 -16.17
N THR A 53 -11.83 12.74 -16.90
CA THR A 53 -10.76 13.59 -16.32
C THR A 53 -10.67 14.92 -17.06
N SER A 54 -9.94 15.87 -16.50
CA SER A 54 -9.57 17.12 -17.19
C SER A 54 -8.31 16.99 -18.05
N LEU A 55 -7.77 15.77 -18.22
CA LEU A 55 -6.51 15.52 -18.91
C LEU A 55 -6.75 15.24 -20.40
N GLY A 56 -6.00 15.94 -21.24
CA GLY A 56 -6.02 15.80 -22.68
C GLY A 56 -4.93 16.61 -23.36
N SER A 57 -4.75 16.38 -24.66
CA SER A 57 -3.82 17.11 -25.52
C SER A 57 -4.39 17.18 -26.94
N SER A 58 -4.01 18.23 -27.66
CA SER A 58 -4.17 18.26 -29.11
C SER A 58 -2.97 17.61 -29.79
N ALA A 59 -3.18 16.99 -30.95
CA ALA A 59 -2.12 16.52 -31.83
C ALA A 59 -1.43 17.70 -32.54
N ASP A 60 -0.14 17.54 -32.84
CA ASP A 60 0.69 18.48 -33.61
C ASP A 60 0.45 18.36 -35.13
N ILE A 61 1.21 19.11 -35.93
CA ILE A 61 1.08 19.10 -37.41
C ILE A 61 1.39 17.74 -38.04
N ASN A 62 2.17 16.90 -37.35
CA ASN A 62 2.54 15.56 -37.78
C ASN A 62 1.63 14.50 -37.13
N GLY A 63 0.55 14.90 -36.46
CA GLY A 63 -0.40 14.02 -35.80
C GLY A 63 0.09 13.44 -34.47
N ASN A 64 1.24 13.87 -33.94
CA ASN A 64 1.74 13.38 -32.65
C ASN A 64 1.06 14.11 -31.49
N TYR A 65 0.77 13.39 -30.40
CA TYR A 65 0.23 13.99 -29.18
C TYR A 65 0.91 13.42 -27.93
N VAL A 66 0.88 14.19 -26.85
CA VAL A 66 1.42 13.79 -25.54
C VAL A 66 0.52 14.31 -24.43
N ILE A 67 -0.01 13.40 -23.61
CA ILE A 67 -0.74 13.72 -22.36
C ILE A 67 0.20 13.41 -21.19
N LEU A 68 0.56 14.45 -20.44
CA LEU A 68 1.45 14.36 -19.29
C LEU A 68 0.66 14.24 -17.98
N ASN A 69 1.35 13.79 -16.93
CA ASN A 69 0.85 13.72 -15.55
C ASN A 69 -0.45 12.91 -15.41
N VAL A 70 -0.52 11.76 -16.09
CA VAL A 70 -1.67 10.86 -16.01
C VAL A 70 -1.49 9.95 -14.81
N PRO A 71 -2.37 9.98 -13.78
CA PRO A 71 -2.25 9.06 -12.64
C PRO A 71 -2.30 7.60 -13.10
N PRO A 72 -1.59 6.66 -12.46
CA PRO A 72 -1.64 5.26 -12.86
C PRO A 72 -3.04 4.66 -12.66
N GLY A 73 -3.51 3.88 -13.63
CA GLY A 73 -4.87 3.36 -13.65
C GLY A 73 -5.31 2.84 -15.02
N LEU A 74 -6.57 2.43 -15.10
CA LEU A 74 -7.24 2.03 -16.35
C LEU A 74 -8.14 3.15 -16.84
N TYR A 75 -7.95 3.55 -18.10
CA TYR A 75 -8.64 4.69 -18.70
C TYR A 75 -9.32 4.36 -20.01
N ARG A 76 -10.32 5.18 -20.35
CA ARG A 76 -10.90 5.28 -21.68
C ARG A 76 -10.36 6.54 -22.33
N VAL A 77 -9.70 6.39 -23.48
CA VAL A 77 -9.06 7.51 -24.18
C VAL A 77 -9.70 7.68 -25.54
N THR A 78 -10.18 8.88 -25.81
CA THR A 78 -10.96 9.20 -27.01
C THR A 78 -10.19 10.21 -27.86
N ALA A 79 -10.09 9.93 -29.16
CA ALA A 79 -9.59 10.86 -30.17
C ALA A 79 -10.75 11.39 -31.02
N SER A 80 -10.79 12.70 -31.22
CA SER A 80 -11.85 13.40 -31.93
C SER A 80 -11.30 14.59 -32.72
N VAL A 81 -11.72 14.71 -33.98
CA VAL A 81 -11.48 15.88 -34.83
C VAL A 81 -12.70 16.12 -35.72
N VAL A 82 -12.93 17.36 -36.12
CA VAL A 82 -14.04 17.70 -37.02
C VAL A 82 -13.84 17.02 -38.39
N GLY A 83 -14.89 16.38 -38.91
CA GLY A 83 -14.87 15.69 -40.20
C GLY A 83 -14.44 14.21 -40.14
N PHE A 84 -14.11 13.70 -38.95
CA PHE A 84 -13.76 12.29 -38.73
C PHE A 84 -14.63 11.66 -37.64
N GLN A 85 -14.84 10.35 -37.73
CA GLN A 85 -15.54 9.58 -36.71
C GLN A 85 -14.66 9.40 -35.47
N LYS A 86 -15.22 9.72 -34.29
CA LYS A 86 -14.56 9.56 -32.98
C LYS A 86 -14.19 8.10 -32.72
N VAL A 87 -13.01 7.89 -32.16
CA VAL A 87 -12.53 6.56 -31.75
C VAL A 87 -12.19 6.57 -30.28
N THR A 88 -12.73 5.61 -29.54
CA THR A 88 -12.49 5.44 -28.10
C THR A 88 -11.80 4.10 -27.88
N ASN A 89 -10.60 4.14 -27.32
CA ASN A 89 -9.92 2.95 -26.83
C ASN A 89 -10.28 2.76 -25.35
N ASN A 90 -10.82 1.59 -25.02
CA ASN A 90 -11.07 1.19 -23.64
C ASN A 90 -9.83 0.51 -23.03
N ASP A 91 -9.82 0.41 -21.70
CA ASP A 91 -8.86 -0.38 -20.94
C ASP A 91 -7.38 0.00 -21.17
N VAL A 92 -7.13 1.29 -21.43
CA VAL A 92 -5.78 1.84 -21.57
C VAL A 92 -5.12 1.90 -20.19
N ARG A 93 -4.25 0.93 -19.90
CA ARG A 93 -3.46 0.90 -18.66
C ARG A 93 -2.30 1.90 -18.71
N VAL A 94 -2.26 2.78 -17.73
CA VAL A 94 -1.17 3.74 -17.50
C VAL A 94 -0.46 3.33 -16.21
N ASN A 95 0.88 3.27 -16.29
CA ASN A 95 1.75 2.93 -15.17
C ASN A 95 2.67 4.12 -14.83
N VAL A 96 3.13 4.19 -13.59
CA VAL A 96 4.00 5.26 -13.09
C VAL A 96 5.36 5.25 -13.75
N ASP A 97 5.91 6.41 -14.11
CA ASP A 97 7.20 6.55 -14.81
C ASP A 97 7.28 5.82 -16.17
N PHE A 98 6.14 5.32 -16.67
CA PHE A 98 6.04 4.69 -17.98
C PHE A 98 5.38 5.63 -19.00
N THR A 99 5.82 5.48 -20.24
CA THR A 99 5.14 6.07 -21.40
C THR A 99 4.27 5.01 -22.08
N THR A 100 2.95 5.15 -21.94
CA THR A 100 1.98 4.33 -22.67
C THR A 100 1.84 4.85 -24.10
N ARG A 101 2.25 4.04 -25.08
CA ARG A 101 2.05 4.35 -26.50
C ARG A 101 0.66 3.96 -26.96
N LEU A 102 -0.11 4.92 -27.47
CA LEU A 102 -1.46 4.70 -27.97
C LEU A 102 -1.66 5.43 -29.31
N ASN A 103 -1.78 4.68 -30.39
CA ASN A 103 -2.02 5.27 -31.71
C ASN A 103 -3.51 5.17 -32.07
N PHE A 104 -4.04 6.22 -32.68
CA PHE A 104 -5.43 6.30 -33.14
C PHE A 104 -5.48 6.31 -34.66
N GLN A 105 -6.46 5.59 -35.21
CA GLN A 105 -6.78 5.58 -36.63
C GLN A 105 -8.23 6.03 -36.78
N LEU A 106 -8.47 7.23 -37.31
CA LEU A 106 -9.84 7.74 -37.52
C LEU A 106 -10.27 7.54 -38.96
N SER A 107 -11.56 7.28 -39.16
CA SER A 107 -12.17 7.18 -40.49
C SER A 107 -12.90 8.50 -40.80
N ILE A 108 -12.91 8.92 -42.07
CA ILE A 108 -13.67 10.12 -42.49
C ILE A 108 -15.16 9.90 -42.21
N GLY A 109 -15.79 10.88 -41.56
CA GLY A 109 -17.18 10.80 -41.18
C GLY A 109 -17.74 12.19 -40.88
N ALA A 110 -18.73 12.63 -41.67
CA ALA A 110 -19.33 13.97 -41.59
C ALA A 110 -20.43 14.11 -40.51
N ILE A 111 -20.73 13.03 -39.78
CA ILE A 111 -21.84 12.95 -38.83
C ILE A 111 -21.28 12.43 -37.50
N ASP A 112 -21.72 13.04 -36.40
CA ASP A 112 -21.40 12.69 -35.01
C ASP A 112 -22.02 11.31 -34.66
N LEU A 113 -21.52 10.25 -35.30
CA LEU A 113 -21.90 8.87 -35.03
C LEU A 113 -21.32 8.45 -33.68
N GLU A 114 -21.97 7.48 -33.02
CA GLU A 114 -21.45 6.87 -31.78
C GLU A 114 -19.98 6.43 -31.97
N ALA A 115 -19.17 6.68 -30.95
CA ALA A 115 -17.75 6.39 -30.98
C ALA A 115 -17.51 4.90 -31.24
N VAL A 116 -16.56 4.59 -32.13
CA VAL A 116 -16.13 3.20 -32.30
C VAL A 116 -15.33 2.82 -31.07
N ILE A 117 -15.90 1.92 -30.28
CA ILE A 117 -15.25 1.37 -29.09
C ILE A 117 -14.30 0.26 -29.54
N VAL A 118 -13.00 0.51 -29.43
CA VAL A 118 -11.97 -0.50 -29.62
C VAL A 118 -11.73 -1.15 -28.27
N GLN A 119 -12.26 -2.36 -28.11
CA GLN A 119 -11.97 -3.24 -26.98
C GLN A 119 -10.91 -4.25 -27.42
N GLY A 120 -9.71 -4.11 -26.88
CA GLY A 120 -8.65 -5.08 -27.07
C GLY A 120 -7.73 -5.04 -25.87
N ASP A 121 -7.50 -6.19 -25.25
CA ASP A 121 -6.52 -6.39 -24.17
C ASP A 121 -5.10 -6.11 -24.69
N ARG A 122 -4.76 -4.83 -24.86
CA ARG A 122 -3.41 -4.38 -25.21
C ARG A 122 -2.62 -4.10 -23.95
N ASN A 123 -2.51 -5.11 -23.09
CA ASN A 123 -1.44 -5.15 -22.12
C ASN A 123 -0.43 -6.20 -22.61
N PRO A 124 0.58 -5.83 -23.44
CA PRO A 124 1.58 -6.79 -23.84
C PRO A 124 2.24 -7.35 -22.58
N LEU A 125 2.10 -8.66 -22.36
CA LEU A 125 2.74 -9.41 -21.26
C LEU A 125 4.25 -9.19 -21.20
N ILE A 126 4.85 -8.80 -22.33
CA ILE A 126 6.26 -8.43 -22.46
C ILE A 126 6.33 -7.14 -23.28
N ARG A 127 6.73 -6.04 -22.65
CA ARG A 127 6.92 -4.74 -23.33
C ARG A 127 8.34 -4.68 -23.88
N GLN A 128 8.48 -4.77 -25.21
CA GLN A 128 9.76 -4.86 -25.91
C GLN A 128 10.58 -3.54 -25.90
N ASP A 129 9.96 -2.42 -25.53
CA ASP A 129 10.58 -1.09 -25.49
C ASP A 129 11.43 -0.86 -24.22
N LEU A 130 11.60 -1.87 -23.36
CA LEU A 130 12.23 -1.73 -22.05
C LEU A 130 13.72 -2.05 -22.07
N THR A 131 14.54 -1.02 -21.86
CA THR A 131 15.97 -1.19 -21.49
C THR A 131 16.13 -1.57 -20.01
N ASN A 132 15.09 -1.39 -19.18
CA ASN A 132 15.13 -1.57 -17.73
C ASN A 132 14.10 -2.62 -17.27
N PRO A 133 14.51 -3.62 -16.46
CA PRO A 133 13.59 -4.58 -15.87
C PRO A 133 12.85 -3.92 -14.69
N THR A 134 11.80 -3.19 -15.03
CA THR A 134 10.83 -2.64 -14.08
C THR A 134 9.52 -3.38 -14.21
N VAL A 135 9.04 -3.92 -13.09
CA VAL A 135 7.73 -4.60 -13.02
C VAL A 135 6.78 -3.70 -12.28
N SER A 136 5.64 -3.40 -12.90
CA SER A 136 4.54 -2.71 -12.26
C SER A 136 3.43 -3.70 -11.89
N ILE A 137 3.00 -3.67 -10.63
CA ILE A 137 1.92 -4.48 -10.08
C ILE A 137 0.80 -3.55 -9.65
N GLY A 138 -0.34 -3.62 -10.36
CA GLY A 138 -1.53 -2.82 -10.07
C GLY A 138 -2.36 -3.35 -8.90
N ALA A 139 -3.23 -2.50 -8.36
CA ALA A 139 -4.13 -2.81 -7.25
C ALA A 139 -5.03 -4.02 -7.51
N GLU A 140 -5.43 -4.25 -8.75
CA GLU A 140 -6.21 -5.43 -9.17
C GLU A 140 -5.43 -6.71 -8.85
N ASN A 141 -4.18 -6.82 -9.31
CA ASN A 141 -3.32 -7.97 -9.07
C ASN A 141 -3.00 -8.12 -7.57
N ILE A 142 -2.77 -7.01 -6.87
CA ILE A 142 -2.52 -7.02 -5.41
C ILE A 142 -3.72 -7.57 -4.66
N SER A 143 -4.94 -7.23 -5.09
CA SER A 143 -6.18 -7.66 -4.44
C SER A 143 -6.50 -9.15 -4.66
N GLU A 144 -6.01 -9.74 -5.75
CA GLU A 144 -6.14 -11.16 -6.07
C GLU A 144 -5.12 -12.03 -5.34
N LEU A 145 -4.00 -11.45 -4.91
CA LEU A 145 -2.96 -12.16 -4.18
C LEU A 145 -3.34 -12.33 -2.69
N PRO A 146 -3.05 -13.49 -2.08
CA PRO A 146 -3.25 -13.73 -0.64
C PRO A 146 -2.10 -13.10 0.15
N VAL A 147 -1.96 -11.78 0.08
CA VAL A 147 -0.89 -11.00 0.69
C VAL A 147 -1.43 -10.00 1.71
N ASP A 148 -0.73 -9.90 2.83
CA ASP A 148 -1.11 -9.01 3.93
C ASP A 148 -0.34 -7.70 3.90
N GLN A 149 0.92 -7.76 3.45
CA GLN A 149 1.78 -6.61 3.32
C GLN A 149 2.21 -6.40 1.89
N ILE A 150 2.41 -5.14 1.52
CA ILE A 150 2.95 -4.79 0.20
C ILE A 150 4.34 -5.39 -0.03
N THR A 151 5.09 -5.61 1.05
CA THR A 151 6.38 -6.31 1.05
C THR A 151 6.27 -7.71 0.44
N ASP A 152 5.16 -8.42 0.66
CA ASP A 152 4.98 -9.77 0.14
C ASP A 152 4.77 -9.79 -1.37
N VAL A 153 4.14 -8.75 -1.93
CA VAL A 153 4.02 -8.53 -3.38
C VAL A 153 5.40 -8.31 -4.01
N ILE A 154 6.26 -7.53 -3.35
CA ILE A 154 7.61 -7.20 -3.83
C ILE A 154 8.50 -8.45 -3.84
N LYS A 155 8.35 -9.33 -2.84
CA LYS A 155 9.11 -10.60 -2.76
C LYS A 155 8.84 -11.56 -3.93
N LEU A 156 7.69 -11.43 -4.60
CA LEU A 156 7.37 -12.25 -5.77
C LEU A 156 8.17 -11.86 -7.02
N GLN A 157 8.86 -10.71 -7.00
CA GLN A 157 9.59 -10.22 -8.16
C GLN A 157 10.95 -10.91 -8.33
N ALA A 158 11.32 -11.18 -9.58
CA ALA A 158 12.57 -11.83 -9.90
C ALA A 158 13.79 -11.04 -9.40
N GLY A 159 14.69 -11.73 -8.70
CA GLY A 159 15.89 -11.11 -8.11
C GLY A 159 15.65 -10.40 -6.78
N VAL A 160 14.44 -10.46 -6.22
CA VAL A 160 14.15 -10.01 -4.85
C VAL A 160 14.15 -11.23 -3.91
N VAL A 161 14.88 -11.14 -2.80
CA VAL A 161 14.89 -12.15 -1.75
C VAL A 161 14.75 -11.50 -0.38
N THR A 162 14.26 -12.24 0.61
CA THR A 162 14.20 -11.78 2.00
C THR A 162 15.29 -12.44 2.80
N GLY A 163 16.07 -11.65 3.53
CA GLY A 163 17.10 -12.14 4.45
C GLY A 163 16.50 -12.79 5.69
N ASN A 164 17.32 -13.47 6.48
CA ASN A 164 16.90 -14.06 7.76
C ASN A 164 16.45 -12.99 8.78
N ASP A 165 16.86 -11.73 8.58
CA ASP A 165 16.47 -10.56 9.36
C ASP A 165 15.11 -9.96 8.92
N GLY A 166 14.45 -10.57 7.93
CA GLY A 166 13.18 -10.09 7.38
C GLY A 166 13.33 -8.91 6.40
N THR A 167 14.57 -8.50 6.07
CA THR A 167 14.81 -7.36 5.17
C THR A 167 14.87 -7.80 3.70
N LEU A 168 14.51 -6.88 2.80
CA LEU A 168 14.53 -7.14 1.36
C LEU A 168 15.96 -6.95 0.81
N HIS A 169 16.34 -7.82 -0.12
CA HIS A 169 17.57 -7.74 -0.89
C HIS A 169 17.24 -7.85 -2.37
N VAL A 170 17.81 -6.97 -3.20
CA VAL A 170 17.59 -6.96 -4.65
C VAL A 170 18.91 -7.24 -5.34
N ARG A 171 18.95 -8.28 -6.19
CA ARG A 171 20.13 -8.72 -6.96
C ARG A 171 21.42 -8.86 -6.12
N GLY A 172 21.30 -9.35 -4.90
CA GLY A 172 22.43 -9.55 -3.98
C GLY A 172 22.90 -8.29 -3.24
N GLY A 173 22.23 -7.15 -3.45
CA GLY A 173 22.46 -5.92 -2.73
C GLY A 173 21.95 -5.94 -1.29
N ARG A 174 22.40 -4.98 -0.48
CA ARG A 174 21.98 -4.82 0.92
C ARG A 174 20.61 -4.14 1.02
N SER A 175 19.95 -4.32 2.16
CA SER A 175 18.65 -3.69 2.42
C SER A 175 18.68 -2.16 2.45
N ASN A 176 19.83 -1.58 2.81
CA ASN A 176 20.09 -0.13 2.77
C ASN A 176 20.58 0.36 1.39
N GLU A 177 20.56 -0.48 0.37
CA GLU A 177 20.90 -0.12 -1.02
C GLU A 177 19.63 -0.02 -1.90
N ILE A 178 18.45 -0.19 -1.30
CA ILE A 178 17.14 -0.10 -1.94
C ILE A 178 16.50 1.25 -1.59
N ALA A 179 16.10 2.01 -2.61
CA ALA A 179 15.26 3.19 -2.40
C ALA A 179 13.78 2.82 -2.40
N PHE A 180 13.06 3.25 -1.37
CA PHE A 180 11.62 3.18 -1.25
C PHE A 180 11.05 4.58 -1.42
N THR A 181 10.15 4.77 -2.38
CA THR A 181 9.46 6.04 -2.59
C THR A 181 7.96 5.84 -2.52
N LEU A 182 7.24 6.81 -1.96
CA LEU A 182 5.79 6.90 -1.98
C LEU A 182 5.40 8.17 -2.71
N ASN A 183 4.70 8.05 -3.84
CA ASN A 183 4.33 9.18 -4.70
C ASN A 183 5.53 10.07 -5.04
N GLY A 184 6.72 9.47 -5.22
CA GLY A 184 7.98 10.19 -5.49
C GLY A 184 8.70 10.76 -4.26
N VAL A 185 8.14 10.66 -3.06
CA VAL A 185 8.79 11.07 -1.81
C VAL A 185 9.53 9.89 -1.18
N SER A 186 10.78 10.07 -0.76
CA SER A 186 11.55 8.98 -0.13
C SER A 186 10.96 8.57 1.23
N LEU A 187 10.85 7.25 1.45
CA LEU A 187 10.49 6.61 2.71
C LEU A 187 11.70 6.07 3.48
N ASN A 188 12.90 6.25 2.92
CA ASN A 188 14.13 5.80 3.58
C ASN A 188 14.46 6.76 4.73
N ASP A 189 14.77 6.19 5.90
CA ASP A 189 15.35 6.94 7.01
C ASP A 189 16.71 7.53 6.60
N PRO A 190 16.97 8.84 6.80
CA PRO A 190 18.24 9.45 6.42
C PRO A 190 19.46 8.90 7.17
N TYR A 191 19.29 8.25 8.33
CA TYR A 191 20.41 7.69 9.10
C TYR A 191 20.80 6.28 8.61
N GLY A 192 19.84 5.35 8.57
CA GLY A 192 20.10 3.95 8.20
C GLY A 192 19.82 3.58 6.74
N ASN A 193 19.21 4.49 5.97
CA ASN A 193 18.68 4.25 4.62
C ASN A 193 17.74 3.04 4.51
N GLN A 194 17.01 2.72 5.59
CA GLN A 194 16.03 1.64 5.65
C GLN A 194 14.60 2.18 5.52
N ARG A 195 13.65 1.31 5.13
CA ARG A 195 12.23 1.69 5.04
C ARG A 195 11.66 2.00 6.43
N SER A 196 11.22 3.23 6.66
CA SER A 196 10.70 3.67 7.96
C SER A 196 9.20 3.43 8.15
N ILE A 197 8.44 3.35 7.06
CA ILE A 197 6.97 3.35 7.09
C ILE A 197 6.43 2.17 6.28
N GLY A 198 5.47 1.45 6.86
CA GLY A 198 4.68 0.43 6.18
C GLY A 198 3.47 1.04 5.49
N ILE A 199 3.10 0.52 4.33
CA ILE A 199 1.90 0.95 3.60
C ILE A 199 0.94 -0.22 3.52
N ALA A 200 -0.32 0.03 3.87
CA ALA A 200 -1.38 -0.94 3.75
C ALA A 200 -1.70 -1.26 2.29
N THR A 201 -1.96 -2.54 1.99
CA THR A 201 -2.23 -3.02 0.62
C THR A 201 -3.47 -2.35 0.00
N ASN A 202 -4.48 -2.05 0.80
CA ASN A 202 -5.71 -1.38 0.36
C ASN A 202 -5.53 0.10 -0.01
N ALA A 203 -4.43 0.74 0.41
CA ALA A 203 -4.09 2.13 0.09
C ALA A 203 -3.25 2.26 -1.19
N VAL A 204 -2.66 1.17 -1.69
CA VAL A 204 -1.77 1.18 -2.84
C VAL A 204 -2.54 0.97 -4.14
N GLN A 205 -2.36 1.89 -5.09
CA GLN A 205 -2.85 1.79 -6.47
C GLN A 205 -1.90 0.95 -7.32
N GLU A 206 -0.60 1.14 -7.12
CA GLU A 206 0.44 0.49 -7.92
C GLU A 206 1.74 0.37 -7.13
N VAL A 207 2.45 -0.75 -7.31
CA VAL A 207 3.84 -0.91 -6.88
C VAL A 207 4.70 -1.12 -8.11
N SER A 208 5.70 -0.27 -8.30
CA SER A 208 6.72 -0.44 -9.32
C SER A 208 8.03 -0.88 -8.68
N VAL A 209 8.61 -1.97 -9.18
CA VAL A 209 9.88 -2.52 -8.70
C VAL A 209 10.88 -2.55 -9.85
N SER A 210 11.91 -1.72 -9.75
CA SER A 210 13.03 -1.69 -10.68
C SER A 210 14.23 -2.40 -10.06
N THR A 211 14.68 -3.49 -10.67
CA THR A 211 15.80 -4.30 -10.14
C THR A 211 17.16 -3.92 -10.71
N GLY A 212 17.27 -2.79 -11.41
CA GLY A 212 18.52 -2.26 -11.95
C GLY A 212 18.24 -1.19 -13.00
N THR A 213 19.31 -0.50 -13.44
CA THR A 213 19.30 0.50 -14.51
C THR A 213 18.25 1.60 -14.35
N PHE A 214 17.95 2.00 -13.11
CA PHE A 214 17.02 3.08 -12.78
C PHE A 214 17.64 4.48 -12.91
N SER A 215 16.79 5.51 -12.99
CA SER A 215 17.21 6.91 -13.17
C SER A 215 18.04 7.44 -11.98
N ALA A 216 18.97 8.37 -12.24
CA ALA A 216 19.78 9.02 -11.22
C ALA A 216 18.96 9.86 -10.21
N GLN A 217 17.68 10.14 -10.52
CA GLN A 217 16.77 10.84 -9.60
C GLN A 217 16.57 10.10 -8.26
N TYR A 218 16.81 8.79 -8.25
CA TYR A 218 16.71 7.94 -7.06
C TYR A 218 17.96 7.99 -6.16
N GLY A 219 18.91 8.87 -6.46
CA GLY A 219 20.00 9.27 -5.57
C GLY A 219 20.89 8.10 -5.16
N ASN A 220 20.77 7.69 -3.90
CA ASN A 220 21.60 6.68 -3.25
C ASN A 220 21.10 5.22 -3.45
N ALA A 221 20.11 4.99 -4.30
CA ALA A 221 19.73 3.64 -4.72
C ALA A 221 20.90 2.96 -5.46
N LEU A 222 21.32 1.77 -4.99
CA LEU A 222 22.41 1.00 -5.63
C LEU A 222 21.93 -0.37 -6.14
N SER A 223 20.88 -0.93 -5.53
CA SER A 223 20.45 -2.31 -5.80
C SER A 223 19.04 -2.42 -6.34
N GLY A 224 18.15 -1.48 -5.99
CA GLY A 224 16.79 -1.48 -6.48
C GLY A 224 16.03 -0.22 -6.09
N VAL A 225 14.96 0.04 -6.83
CA VAL A 225 14.00 1.11 -6.54
C VAL A 225 12.62 0.50 -6.44
N VAL A 226 11.92 0.81 -5.37
CA VAL A 226 10.53 0.43 -5.13
C VAL A 226 9.71 1.70 -5.01
N ASN A 227 8.84 1.95 -5.97
CA ASN A 227 7.92 3.09 -5.95
C ASN A 227 6.51 2.61 -5.65
N TYR A 228 5.93 3.18 -4.60
CA TYR A 228 4.54 3.00 -4.22
C TYR A 228 3.75 4.19 -4.74
N VAL A 229 2.62 3.92 -5.40
CA VAL A 229 1.63 4.95 -5.72
C VAL A 229 0.36 4.64 -4.95
N THR A 230 -0.16 5.63 -4.22
CA THR A 230 -1.41 5.47 -3.47
C THR A 230 -2.62 5.65 -4.37
N LYS A 231 -3.74 5.08 -3.94
CA LYS A 231 -5.05 5.35 -4.52
C LYS A 231 -5.45 6.80 -4.29
N GLU A 232 -6.07 7.40 -5.30
CA GLU A 232 -6.62 8.75 -5.24
C GLU A 232 -8.16 8.71 -5.22
N GLY A 233 -8.77 9.84 -4.84
CA GLY A 233 -10.21 9.98 -4.82
C GLY A 233 -10.82 9.91 -6.22
N SER A 234 -12.03 9.36 -6.33
CA SER A 234 -12.78 9.26 -7.59
C SER A 234 -13.83 10.37 -7.69
N ASP A 235 -14.37 10.61 -8.89
CA ASP A 235 -15.54 11.47 -9.11
C ASP A 235 -16.83 10.86 -8.57
N LYS A 236 -16.80 9.58 -8.19
CA LYS A 236 -17.91 8.86 -7.58
C LYS A 236 -17.55 8.45 -6.16
N TYR A 237 -18.53 8.54 -5.26
CA TYR A 237 -18.38 7.98 -3.92
C TYR A 237 -18.23 6.45 -4.00
N SER A 238 -17.22 5.91 -3.32
CA SER A 238 -16.98 4.48 -3.20
C SER A 238 -16.69 4.14 -1.73
N LEU A 239 -17.24 3.01 -1.28
CA LEU A 239 -17.01 2.44 0.04
C LEU A 239 -16.67 0.96 -0.15
N SER A 240 -15.56 0.52 0.44
CA SER A 240 -15.16 -0.88 0.48
C SER A 240 -14.90 -1.31 1.91
N LEU A 241 -15.44 -2.46 2.29
CA LEU A 241 -15.21 -3.11 3.58
C LEU A 241 -14.76 -4.54 3.31
N ARG A 242 -13.61 -4.92 3.86
CA ARG A 242 -13.02 -6.25 3.69
C ARG A 242 -12.60 -6.77 5.06
N GLY A 243 -12.93 -8.01 5.36
CA GLY A 243 -12.65 -8.62 6.66
C GLY A 243 -12.01 -9.99 6.48
N TYR A 244 -10.96 -10.24 7.25
CA TYR A 244 -10.28 -11.52 7.37
C TYR A 244 -10.31 -11.97 8.82
N MET A 245 -10.54 -13.26 9.01
CA MET A 245 -10.32 -13.93 10.29
C MET A 245 -9.75 -15.31 10.02
N GLY A 246 -8.91 -15.81 10.92
CA GLY A 246 -8.32 -17.12 10.77
C GLY A 246 -7.30 -17.46 11.82
N ASP A 247 -6.79 -18.68 11.72
CA ASP A 247 -5.77 -19.23 12.60
C ASP A 247 -4.77 -20.09 11.80
N TYR A 248 -3.63 -20.36 12.42
CA TYR A 248 -2.62 -21.27 11.90
C TYR A 248 -2.97 -22.71 12.26
N VAL A 249 -2.75 -23.61 11.31
CA VAL A 249 -2.89 -25.05 11.52
C VAL A 249 -1.57 -25.72 11.18
N SER A 250 -1.07 -26.56 12.08
CA SER A 250 0.19 -27.28 11.87
C SER A 250 0.16 -28.62 12.61
N SER A 251 0.81 -29.64 12.03
CA SER A 251 1.02 -30.92 12.71
C SER A 251 2.18 -30.90 13.71
N ARG A 252 2.98 -29.81 13.73
CA ARG A 252 4.20 -29.70 14.56
C ARG A 252 3.90 -29.13 15.95
N LYS A 253 3.21 -29.90 16.78
CA LYS A 253 2.76 -29.49 18.14
C LYS A 253 3.91 -29.21 19.12
N GLU A 254 5.05 -29.87 18.94
CA GLU A 254 6.23 -29.68 19.81
C GLU A 254 6.95 -28.35 19.56
N LEU A 255 6.83 -27.79 18.35
CA LEU A 255 7.43 -26.51 17.99
C LEU A 255 6.48 -25.34 18.20
N PHE A 256 5.17 -25.58 18.00
CA PHE A 256 4.13 -24.58 18.15
C PHE A 256 3.18 -25.01 19.27
N THR A 257 3.50 -24.58 20.48
CA THR A 257 2.66 -24.79 21.66
C THR A 257 1.26 -24.21 21.42
N ASN A 258 0.22 -24.90 21.88
CA ASN A 258 -1.20 -24.52 21.74
C ASN A 258 -1.75 -24.45 20.29
N ILE A 259 -1.04 -24.96 19.28
CA ILE A 259 -1.48 -24.88 17.86
C ILE A 259 -2.72 -25.73 17.53
N ASP A 260 -3.10 -26.65 18.42
CA ASP A 260 -4.32 -27.46 18.27
C ASP A 260 -5.57 -26.75 18.77
N ASP A 261 -5.40 -25.70 19.57
CA ASP A 261 -6.48 -24.87 20.10
C ASP A 261 -6.81 -23.79 19.08
N LEU A 262 -7.75 -24.11 18.19
CA LEU A 262 -8.15 -23.24 17.10
C LEU A 262 -8.94 -22.04 17.63
N ASP A 263 -8.39 -20.85 17.44
CA ASP A 263 -9.05 -19.59 17.68
C ASP A 263 -9.23 -18.84 16.35
N PRO A 264 -10.45 -18.85 15.76
CA PRO A 264 -10.74 -18.13 14.52
C PRO A 264 -10.45 -16.62 14.59
N LEU A 265 -10.33 -16.04 15.79
CA LEU A 265 -9.98 -14.65 16.01
C LEU A 265 -8.50 -14.43 16.37
N ASN A 266 -7.66 -15.48 16.33
CA ASN A 266 -6.22 -15.38 16.53
C ASN A 266 -5.63 -14.34 15.58
N ARG A 267 -6.05 -14.41 14.31
CA ARG A 267 -5.77 -13.40 13.31
C ARG A 267 -7.07 -12.78 12.84
N SER A 268 -7.21 -11.48 12.98
CA SER A 268 -8.33 -10.72 12.44
C SER A 268 -7.84 -9.43 11.81
N ARG A 269 -8.37 -9.10 10.64
CA ARG A 269 -8.01 -7.90 9.91
C ARG A 269 -9.24 -7.29 9.27
N LEU A 270 -9.49 -6.03 9.59
CA LEU A 270 -10.58 -5.24 9.03
C LEU A 270 -9.98 -4.11 8.20
N GLU A 271 -10.37 -4.04 6.94
CA GLU A 271 -9.96 -3.00 6.01
C GLU A 271 -11.21 -2.19 5.62
N ALA A 272 -11.10 -0.87 5.71
CA ALA A 272 -12.13 0.05 5.28
C ALA A 272 -11.52 1.10 4.37
N THR A 273 -12.10 1.31 3.19
CA THR A 273 -11.70 2.40 2.30
C THR A 273 -12.93 3.20 1.88
N PHE A 274 -12.77 4.52 1.83
CA PHE A 274 -13.82 5.44 1.45
C PHE A 274 -13.22 6.57 0.62
N GLY A 275 -13.76 6.82 -0.57
CA GLY A 275 -13.24 7.88 -1.44
C GLY A 275 -14.35 8.52 -2.25
N GLY A 276 -14.10 9.74 -2.72
CA GLY A 276 -15.06 10.47 -3.55
C GLY A 276 -14.75 11.96 -3.68
N PRO A 277 -15.62 12.73 -4.34
CA PRO A 277 -15.49 14.17 -4.44
C PRO A 277 -15.81 14.84 -3.09
N ILE A 278 -15.07 15.90 -2.74
CA ILE A 278 -15.35 16.70 -1.56
C ILE A 278 -16.54 17.62 -1.86
N PRO A 279 -17.64 17.56 -1.09
CA PRO A 279 -18.76 18.48 -1.26
C PRO A 279 -18.29 19.94 -1.20
N TYR A 280 -18.86 20.79 -2.07
CA TYR A 280 -18.60 22.24 -2.12
C TYR A 280 -17.21 22.68 -2.61
N LEU A 281 -16.27 21.77 -2.89
CA LEU A 281 -14.99 22.08 -3.53
C LEU A 281 -14.94 21.46 -4.93
N LYS A 282 -14.96 22.31 -5.97
CA LYS A 282 -14.83 21.83 -7.35
C LYS A 282 -13.46 21.18 -7.54
N ASP A 283 -13.46 20.00 -8.17
CA ASP A 283 -12.28 19.20 -8.53
C ASP A 283 -11.45 18.68 -7.33
N ALA A 284 -11.91 18.86 -6.10
CA ALA A 284 -11.27 18.30 -4.92
C ALA A 284 -11.85 16.90 -4.63
N LYS A 285 -10.98 15.93 -4.44
CA LYS A 285 -11.32 14.53 -4.19
C LYS A 285 -10.54 14.07 -2.96
N PHE A 286 -11.08 13.11 -2.22
CA PHE A 286 -10.41 12.52 -1.07
C PHE A 286 -10.38 10.99 -1.20
N TYR A 287 -9.39 10.37 -0.57
CA TYR A 287 -9.31 8.93 -0.40
C TYR A 287 -8.84 8.60 1.01
N PHE A 288 -9.66 7.87 1.75
CA PHE A 288 -9.40 7.41 3.09
C PHE A 288 -9.19 5.90 3.09
N SER A 289 -8.14 5.45 3.78
CA SER A 289 -7.83 4.04 3.97
C SER A 289 -7.49 3.73 5.43
N SER A 290 -8.14 2.71 5.97
CA SER A 290 -7.91 2.24 7.33
C SER A 290 -7.75 0.73 7.34
N VAL A 291 -6.76 0.26 8.09
CA VAL A 291 -6.55 -1.16 8.38
C VAL A 291 -6.38 -1.34 9.88
N PHE A 292 -7.25 -2.17 10.44
CA PHE A 292 -7.15 -2.65 11.80
C PHE A 292 -6.75 -4.11 11.74
N GLU A 293 -5.57 -4.43 12.26
CA GLU A 293 -5.08 -5.80 12.34
C GLU A 293 -4.84 -6.16 13.79
N ASN A 294 -5.43 -7.27 14.20
CA ASN A 294 -5.16 -7.92 15.48
C ASN A 294 -4.63 -9.31 15.19
N PHE A 295 -3.44 -9.59 15.71
CA PHE A 295 -2.82 -10.88 15.63
C PHE A 295 -2.36 -11.25 17.03
N LYS A 296 -2.72 -12.42 17.57
CA LYS A 296 -2.22 -12.85 18.88
C LYS A 296 -0.84 -13.51 18.80
N GLY A 297 -0.28 -13.66 17.60
CA GLY A 297 1.02 -14.29 17.41
C GLY A 297 0.92 -15.78 17.13
N SER A 298 2.04 -16.35 16.68
CA SER A 298 2.19 -17.79 16.44
C SER A 298 2.83 -18.53 17.62
N ILE A 299 3.24 -17.78 18.66
CA ILE A 299 3.96 -18.31 19.82
C ILE A 299 3.09 -18.11 21.06
N TYR A 300 2.76 -19.22 21.71
CA TYR A 300 2.06 -19.25 22.97
C TYR A 300 3.02 -19.71 24.08
N GLY A 301 2.93 -19.02 25.22
CA GLY A 301 3.64 -19.36 26.44
C GLY A 301 2.63 -19.80 27.50
N GLN A 302 3.10 -20.55 28.49
CA GLN A 302 2.26 -20.85 29.64
C GLN A 302 2.31 -19.69 30.64
N GLU A 303 1.16 -19.14 31.02
CA GLU A 303 1.08 -18.11 32.05
C GLU A 303 1.36 -18.75 33.42
N LEU A 304 2.62 -18.68 33.84
CA LEU A 304 3.03 -19.11 35.18
C LEU A 304 2.89 -17.97 36.20
N TYR A 305 3.06 -16.73 35.77
CA TYR A 305 2.95 -15.54 36.61
C TYR A 305 2.21 -14.44 35.86
N ARG A 306 1.42 -13.64 36.60
CA ARG A 306 0.69 -12.50 36.08
C ARG A 306 1.53 -11.22 36.17
N PRO A 307 1.42 -10.29 35.21
CA PRO A 307 2.17 -9.03 35.25
C PRO A 307 1.88 -8.14 36.47
N ASP A 308 0.70 -8.29 37.10
CA ASP A 308 0.29 -7.58 38.31
C ASP A 308 0.75 -8.27 39.62
N ASP A 309 1.46 -9.40 39.52
CA ASP A 309 2.01 -10.05 40.70
C ASP A 309 3.05 -9.17 41.37
N SER A 310 2.73 -8.80 42.60
CA SER A 310 3.65 -8.06 43.46
C SER A 310 4.03 -8.94 44.64
N TYR A 311 5.33 -9.01 44.90
CA TYR A 311 5.85 -9.59 46.13
C TYR A 311 5.34 -8.88 47.40
N LEU A 312 4.78 -7.66 47.26
CA LEU A 312 4.19 -6.87 48.34
C LEU A 312 2.73 -7.23 48.63
N SER A 313 2.10 -8.07 47.81
CA SER A 313 0.71 -8.51 47.96
C SER A 313 0.65 -10.03 48.11
N PRO A 314 0.90 -10.57 49.32
CA PRO A 314 0.92 -12.02 49.57
C PRO A 314 -0.38 -12.74 49.21
N ASP A 315 -1.50 -12.01 49.18
CA ASP A 315 -2.82 -12.53 48.82
C ASP A 315 -2.92 -13.01 47.36
N ASN A 316 -1.99 -12.60 46.48
CA ASN A 316 -1.97 -13.01 45.07
C ASN A 316 -1.40 -14.43 44.86
N PHE A 317 -0.69 -15.00 45.84
CA PHE A 317 -0.13 -16.35 45.76
C PHE A 317 -1.16 -17.39 46.22
N LYS A 318 -1.68 -18.19 45.29
CA LYS A 318 -2.70 -19.21 45.56
C LYS A 318 -2.19 -20.23 46.58
N THR A 319 -2.80 -20.20 47.78
CA THR A 319 -2.80 -21.25 48.82
C THR A 319 -1.49 -22.04 49.00
N GLY A 320 -0.70 -21.63 49.99
CA GLY A 320 0.49 -22.36 50.43
C GLY A 320 1.34 -21.61 51.44
N ASP A 321 1.19 -20.29 51.54
CA ASP A 321 1.93 -19.52 52.53
C ASP A 321 1.27 -19.61 53.92
N THR A 322 1.90 -20.38 54.82
CA THR A 322 1.48 -20.51 56.22
C THR A 322 1.96 -19.35 57.09
N ARG A 323 2.73 -18.39 56.55
CA ARG A 323 3.31 -17.28 57.31
C ARG A 323 2.30 -16.16 57.51
N LYS A 324 1.75 -16.08 58.71
CA LYS A 324 1.06 -14.88 59.20
C LYS A 324 2.09 -13.83 59.63
N LYS A 325 2.19 -12.74 58.86
CA LYS A 325 2.64 -11.36 59.23
C LYS A 325 4.16 -11.04 59.20
N SER A 326 4.58 -10.24 58.22
CA SER A 326 5.16 -8.88 58.34
C SER A 326 5.67 -8.41 56.95
N ALA A 327 5.38 -7.16 56.56
CA ALA A 327 5.69 -6.60 55.23
C ALA A 327 7.20 -6.36 54.94
N SER A 328 8.09 -6.75 55.86
CA SER A 328 9.54 -6.53 55.80
C SER A 328 10.35 -7.76 55.40
N ASP A 329 9.72 -8.93 55.27
CA ASP A 329 10.43 -10.16 54.92
C ASP A 329 10.65 -10.21 53.40
N ALA A 330 11.92 -10.27 52.97
CA ALA A 330 12.27 -10.34 51.56
C ALA A 330 11.70 -11.61 50.92
N TYR A 331 10.78 -11.44 49.97
CA TYR A 331 10.30 -12.52 49.11
C TYR A 331 11.40 -12.91 48.13
N PHE A 332 12.22 -13.89 48.50
CA PHE A 332 13.12 -14.52 47.54
C PHE A 332 12.34 -15.60 46.80
N PHE A 333 11.83 -15.26 45.61
CA PHE A 333 11.53 -16.25 44.60
C PHE A 333 12.83 -17.01 44.30
N ARG A 334 12.98 -18.23 44.82
CA ARG A 334 14.12 -19.10 44.56
C ARG A 334 13.70 -20.15 43.52
N PRO A 335 13.87 -19.90 42.21
CA PRO A 335 13.45 -20.83 41.17
C PRO A 335 14.21 -22.18 41.18
N TYR A 336 15.23 -22.32 42.02
CA TYR A 336 16.08 -23.52 42.14
C TYR A 336 16.01 -24.19 43.52
N ASP A 337 15.12 -23.75 44.42
CA ASP A 337 14.91 -24.38 45.73
C ASP A 337 13.70 -25.32 45.67
N PRO A 338 13.88 -26.65 45.73
CA PRO A 338 12.78 -27.61 45.65
C PRO A 338 11.80 -27.54 46.84
N ASN A 339 12.12 -26.77 47.89
CA ASN A 339 11.25 -26.53 49.05
C ASN A 339 10.57 -25.15 49.03
N SER A 340 10.81 -24.33 48.00
CA SER A 340 10.13 -23.03 47.83
C SER A 340 8.81 -23.23 47.10
N ASN A 341 7.71 -23.36 47.84
CA ASN A 341 6.34 -23.49 47.33
C ASN A 341 5.74 -22.15 46.84
N GLY A 342 6.54 -21.35 46.14
CA GLY A 342 6.11 -20.19 45.36
C GLY A 342 5.32 -20.69 44.15
N LEU A 343 4.09 -21.16 44.41
CA LEU A 343 3.21 -21.68 43.39
C LEU A 343 2.99 -20.60 42.32
N PRO A 344 3.06 -20.96 41.02
CA PRO A 344 2.71 -20.04 39.96
C PRO A 344 1.32 -19.46 40.22
N THR A 345 1.24 -18.14 40.20
CA THR A 345 0.05 -17.30 40.39
C THR A 345 -0.84 -17.28 39.15
N GLY A 346 -0.22 -17.50 37.98
CA GLY A 346 -0.92 -17.77 36.74
C GLY A 346 -1.78 -19.02 36.85
N ASP A 347 -2.82 -19.11 36.03
CA ASP A 347 -3.69 -20.29 35.99
C ASP A 347 -3.13 -21.42 35.12
N GLY A 348 -1.91 -21.24 34.58
CA GLY A 348 -1.26 -22.21 33.71
C GLY A 348 -1.89 -22.30 32.32
N SER A 349 -2.77 -21.36 31.96
CA SER A 349 -3.32 -21.25 30.61
C SER A 349 -2.23 -20.88 29.59
N TYR A 350 -2.46 -21.28 28.34
CA TYR A 350 -1.61 -20.84 27.24
C TYR A 350 -2.03 -19.44 26.82
N VAL A 351 -1.12 -18.48 26.95
CA VAL A 351 -1.32 -17.09 26.57
C VAL A 351 -0.44 -16.74 25.37
N PRO A 352 -0.97 -15.95 24.42
CA PRO A 352 -0.18 -15.45 23.32
C PRO A 352 0.98 -14.58 23.83
N MET A 353 2.19 -14.81 23.34
CA MET A 353 3.37 -14.03 23.74
C MET A 353 3.54 -12.74 22.92
N ASN A 354 2.51 -12.30 22.19
CA ASN A 354 2.65 -11.20 21.23
C ASN A 354 2.63 -9.81 21.89
N PRO A 355 3.65 -8.96 21.65
CA PRO A 355 3.66 -7.57 22.09
C PRO A 355 3.08 -6.54 21.08
N PHE A 356 2.62 -6.95 19.89
CA PHE A 356 2.32 -5.99 18.81
C PHE A 356 0.84 -5.97 18.39
N MET A 357 0.11 -4.94 18.83
CA MET A 357 -1.07 -4.42 18.12
C MET A 357 -0.61 -3.28 17.19
N SER A 358 -1.00 -3.31 15.91
CA SER A 358 -0.64 -2.27 14.94
C SER A 358 -1.86 -1.57 14.37
N TYR A 359 -1.89 -0.24 14.44
CA TYR A 359 -2.89 0.61 13.81
C TYR A 359 -2.26 1.36 12.64
N ASN A 360 -2.83 1.25 11.44
CA ASN A 360 -2.40 2.02 10.28
C ASN A 360 -3.59 2.85 9.76
N ILE A 361 -3.45 4.17 9.84
CA ILE A 361 -4.42 5.14 9.31
C ILE A 361 -3.70 5.92 8.22
N HIS A 362 -4.30 5.98 7.03
CA HIS A 362 -3.80 6.78 5.93
C HIS A 362 -4.91 7.68 5.38
N GLU A 363 -4.67 8.99 5.41
CA GLU A 363 -5.57 10.03 4.91
C GLU A 363 -4.82 10.85 3.86
N ILE A 364 -5.44 11.04 2.70
CA ILE A 364 -4.92 11.82 1.56
C ILE A 364 -5.94 12.87 1.13
#